data_AF-A0A7W1KT29-F1
#
_entry.id   AF-A0A7W1KT29-F1
#
_cell.length_a   1.000
_cell.length_b   1.000
_cell.length_c   1.000
_cell.angle_alpha   90.00
_cell.angle_beta   90.00
_cell.angle_gamma   90.00
#
_symmetry.space_group_name_H-M   'P 1'
#
loop_
_entity.id
_entity.type
_entity.pdbx_description
1 polymer ?
#
loop_
_entity_poly.entity_id
_entity_poly.type
_entity_poly.pdbx_seq_one_letter_code
_entity_poly.pdbx_strand_id
1 'polypeptide(L)'
;AAIQGPWREFKREGNSLFLFSLLVAVIMVLVLGLAALPLLIPLAINHDLPRGATLVLGVSLLAIVALLFSVGYHLAASFMLPVMYRRRCGAAEGFRAGLAAVSAHPGPVILYLLFTLVLRIAFLMVACVLTCVTCCITAIPYVGTVILLPVYVFFMAYLLLFVRQFGPDYDPWANVVAVEPAAQTAPTTFPPPEAPPPSPEPPPVQT
;
A
#
# COMPACT_ATOMS: atom_id res chain seq x y z
N ALA A 1 -0.89 -23.10 4.37
CA ALA A 1 -2.33 -22.76 4.33
C ALA A 1 -2.61 -21.28 4.63
N ALA A 2 -2.01 -20.70 5.69
CA ALA A 2 -2.30 -19.33 6.14
C ALA A 2 -2.07 -18.22 5.09
N ILE A 3 -1.06 -18.35 4.21
CA ILE A 3 -0.80 -17.34 3.16
C ILE A 3 -1.80 -17.46 2.01
N GLN A 4 -2.20 -18.68 1.59
CA GLN A 4 -3.05 -18.88 0.41
C GLN A 4 -4.53 -18.53 0.64
N GLY A 5 -5.01 -18.63 1.88
CA GLY A 5 -6.41 -18.33 2.22
C GLY A 5 -6.86 -16.94 1.78
N PRO A 6 -6.16 -15.87 2.21
CA PRO A 6 -6.48 -14.50 1.82
C PRO A 6 -6.47 -14.28 0.29
N TRP A 7 -5.52 -14.85 -0.44
CA TRP A 7 -5.47 -14.68 -1.90
C TRP A 7 -6.66 -15.30 -2.62
N ARG A 8 -7.18 -16.43 -2.14
CA ARG A 8 -8.38 -17.05 -2.72
C ARG A 8 -9.63 -16.25 -2.38
N GLU A 9 -9.69 -15.68 -1.18
CA GLU A 9 -10.82 -14.89 -0.70
C GLU A 9 -10.95 -13.55 -1.45
N PHE A 10 -9.85 -12.84 -1.66
CA PHE A 10 -9.82 -11.52 -2.33
C PHE A 10 -9.61 -11.59 -3.85
N LYS A 11 -9.72 -12.79 -4.46
CA LYS A 11 -9.43 -12.98 -5.89
C LYS A 11 -10.31 -12.10 -6.79
N ARG A 12 -11.59 -11.93 -6.41
CA ARG A 12 -12.55 -11.15 -7.20
C ARG A 12 -12.22 -9.66 -7.16
N GLU A 13 -11.96 -9.12 -5.98
CA GLU A 13 -11.61 -7.72 -5.77
C GLU A 13 -10.25 -7.40 -6.41
N GLY A 14 -9.27 -8.31 -6.27
CA GLY A 14 -7.97 -8.21 -6.92
C GLY A 14 -8.04 -8.24 -8.45
N ASN A 15 -8.88 -9.10 -9.04
CA ASN A 15 -9.06 -9.13 -10.49
C ASN A 15 -9.73 -7.85 -11.01
N SER A 16 -10.71 -7.30 -10.27
CA SER A 16 -11.32 -6.01 -10.61
C SER A 16 -10.33 -4.85 -10.52
N LEU A 17 -9.49 -4.82 -9.47
CA LEU A 17 -8.42 -3.84 -9.31
C LEU A 17 -7.41 -3.94 -10.45
N PHE A 18 -6.98 -5.15 -10.80
CA PHE A 18 -6.02 -5.37 -11.88
C PHE A 18 -6.58 -4.89 -13.22
N LEU A 19 -7.81 -5.26 -13.57
CA LEU A 19 -8.43 -4.85 -14.83
C LEU A 19 -8.60 -3.32 -14.91
N PHE A 20 -9.03 -2.69 -13.81
CA PHE A 20 -9.16 -1.24 -13.72
C PHE A 20 -7.80 -0.54 -13.86
N SER A 21 -6.77 -1.05 -13.16
CA SER A 21 -5.41 -0.51 -13.22
C SER A 21 -4.81 -0.67 -14.61
N LEU A 22 -5.05 -1.81 -15.26
CA LEU A 22 -4.63 -2.06 -16.64
C LEU A 22 -5.32 -1.09 -17.60
N LEU A 23 -6.63 -0.87 -17.47
CA LEU A 23 -7.36 0.09 -18.29
C LEU A 23 -6.83 1.51 -18.10
N VAL A 24 -6.58 1.94 -16.86
CA VAL A 24 -5.97 3.25 -16.58
C VAL A 24 -4.57 3.36 -17.18
N ALA A 25 -3.75 2.32 -17.09
CA ALA A 25 -2.41 2.29 -17.68
C ALA A 25 -2.47 2.37 -19.22
N VAL A 26 -3.39 1.66 -19.86
CA VAL A 26 -3.60 1.74 -21.31
C VAL A 26 -4.04 3.15 -21.72
N ILE A 27 -4.99 3.76 -21.00
CA ILE A 27 -5.42 5.14 -21.25
C ILE A 27 -4.23 6.10 -21.11
N MET A 28 -3.40 5.94 -20.07
CA MET A 28 -2.20 6.76 -19.87
C MET A 28 -1.24 6.64 -21.05
N VAL A 29 -0.96 5.42 -21.52
CA VAL A 29 -0.09 5.18 -22.69
C VAL A 29 -0.67 5.81 -23.95
N LEU A 30 -1.99 5.69 -24.17
CA LEU A 30 -2.65 6.32 -25.32
C LEU A 30 -2.58 7.85 -25.25
N VAL A 31 -2.83 8.45 -24.09
CA VAL A 31 -2.73 9.91 -23.87
C VAL A 31 -1.30 10.39 -24.09
N LEU A 32 -0.30 9.70 -23.55
CA LEU A 32 1.11 10.04 -23.76
C LEU A 32 1.53 9.87 -25.22
N GLY A 33 1.08 8.81 -25.89
CA GLY A 33 1.32 8.60 -27.32
C GLY A 33 0.72 9.69 -28.19
N LEU A 34 -0.53 10.06 -27.93
CA LEU A 34 -1.22 11.17 -28.61
C LEU A 34 -0.53 12.52 -28.32
N ALA A 35 -0.14 12.77 -27.07
CA ALA A 35 0.59 13.97 -26.68
C ALA A 35 2.02 14.03 -27.27
N ALA A 36 2.60 12.88 -27.63
CA ALA A 36 3.89 12.81 -28.29
C ALA A 36 3.81 13.07 -29.81
N LEU A 37 2.66 12.89 -30.46
CA LEU A 37 2.49 13.20 -31.89
C LEU A 37 2.91 14.63 -32.28
N PRO A 38 2.49 15.71 -31.60
CA PRO A 38 2.93 17.06 -31.93
C PRO A 38 4.43 17.28 -31.71
N LEU A 39 5.12 16.41 -30.98
CA LEU A 39 6.57 16.41 -30.85
C LEU A 39 7.24 15.63 -32.01
N LEU A 40 6.72 14.44 -32.33
CA LEU A 40 7.33 13.52 -33.29
C LEU A 40 7.11 13.94 -34.76
N ILE A 41 5.92 14.44 -35.10
CA ILE A 41 5.56 14.84 -36.47
C ILE A 41 6.47 15.95 -37.02
N PRO A 42 6.67 17.10 -36.34
CA PRO A 42 7.53 18.15 -36.86
C PRO A 42 9.01 17.74 -36.88
N LEU A 43 9.44 16.86 -35.97
CA LEU A 43 10.80 16.33 -35.95
C LEU A 43 11.08 15.39 -37.13
N ALA A 44 10.06 14.69 -37.63
CA ALA A 44 10.15 13.79 -38.77
C ALA A 44 10.13 14.53 -40.13
N ILE A 45 9.38 15.64 -40.22
CA ILE A 45 9.16 16.37 -41.48
C ILE A 45 10.13 17.55 -41.64
N ASN A 46 10.45 18.27 -40.57
CA ASN A 46 11.27 19.49 -40.62
C ASN A 46 12.72 19.19 -40.24
N HIS A 47 13.59 19.10 -41.24
CA HIS A 47 15.02 18.86 -41.01
C HIS A 47 15.77 20.06 -40.40
N ASP A 48 15.22 21.27 -40.54
CA ASP A 48 15.81 22.52 -40.07
C ASP A 48 15.50 22.83 -38.59
N LEU A 49 14.69 22.00 -37.94
CA LEU A 49 14.33 22.18 -36.53
C LEU A 49 15.56 21.89 -35.63
N PRO A 50 15.81 22.69 -34.59
CA PRO A 50 16.86 22.41 -33.61
C PRO A 50 16.51 21.16 -32.78
N ARG A 51 16.82 19.98 -33.34
CA ARG A 51 16.40 18.66 -32.83
C ARG A 51 16.66 18.47 -31.35
N GLY A 52 17.83 18.92 -30.87
CA GLY A 52 18.21 18.83 -29.46
C GLY A 52 17.25 19.61 -28.55
N ALA A 53 17.01 20.89 -28.85
CA ALA A 53 16.14 21.75 -28.04
C ALA A 53 14.68 21.28 -28.08
N THR A 54 14.18 20.92 -29.26
CA THR A 54 12.81 20.39 -29.42
C THR A 54 12.62 19.08 -28.66
N LEU A 55 13.59 18.17 -28.73
CA LEU A 55 13.52 16.87 -28.04
C LEU A 55 13.59 17.05 -26.52
N VAL A 56 14.50 17.88 -26.00
CA VAL A 56 14.60 18.16 -24.56
C VAL A 56 13.31 18.78 -24.04
N LEU A 57 12.77 19.79 -24.71
CA LEU A 57 11.53 20.46 -24.28
C LEU A 57 10.33 19.50 -24.33
N GLY A 58 10.17 18.76 -25.43
CA GLY A 58 9.05 17.84 -25.62
C GLY A 58 9.09 16.65 -24.67
N VAL A 59 10.25 16.03 -24.48
CA VAL A 59 10.42 14.92 -23.52
C VAL A 59 10.21 15.41 -22.10
N SER A 60 10.70 16.60 -21.75
CA SER A 60 10.47 17.18 -20.42
C SER A 60 8.98 17.42 -20.17
N LEU A 61 8.26 17.96 -21.15
CA LEU A 61 6.81 18.18 -21.04
C LEU A 61 6.05 16.85 -20.88
N LEU A 62 6.37 15.84 -21.69
CA LEU A 62 5.78 14.49 -21.60
C LEU A 62 6.08 13.85 -20.24
N ALA A 63 7.30 13.99 -19.72
CA ALA A 63 7.69 13.49 -18.42
C ALA A 63 6.88 14.16 -17.29
N ILE A 64 6.66 15.48 -17.37
CA ILE A 64 5.82 16.21 -16.41
C ILE A 64 4.38 15.71 -16.46
N VAL A 65 3.79 15.55 -17.65
CA VAL A 65 2.41 15.03 -17.79
C VAL A 65 2.30 13.60 -17.24
N ALA A 66 3.25 12.73 -17.56
CA ALA A 66 3.30 11.36 -17.04
C ALA A 66 3.44 11.35 -15.52
N LEU A 67 4.28 12.23 -14.95
CA LEU A 67 4.48 12.35 -13.52
C LEU A 67 3.20 12.80 -12.81
N LEU A 68 2.55 13.87 -13.29
CA LEU A 68 1.31 14.39 -12.71
C LEU A 68 0.20 13.33 -12.73
N PHE A 69 0.02 12.65 -13.86
CA PHE A 69 -0.96 11.57 -13.99
C PHE A 69 -0.66 10.41 -13.02
N SER A 70 0.60 9.97 -12.96
CA SER A 70 1.03 8.87 -12.08
C SER A 70 0.82 9.19 -10.62
N VAL A 71 1.17 10.42 -10.19
CA VAL A 71 0.96 10.88 -8.81
C VAL A 71 -0.54 10.94 -8.49
N GLY A 72 -1.36 11.48 -9.39
CA GLY A 72 -2.81 11.53 -9.22
C GLY A 72 -3.44 10.15 -9.10
N TYR A 73 -3.04 9.21 -9.97
CA TYR A 73 -3.50 7.83 -9.90
C TYR A 73 -3.03 7.12 -8.62
N HIS A 74 -1.76 7.28 -8.23
CA HIS A 74 -1.25 6.71 -6.97
C HIS A 74 -2.02 7.21 -5.76
N LEU A 75 -2.36 8.49 -5.72
CA LEU A 75 -3.16 9.06 -4.66
C LEU A 75 -4.57 8.49 -4.66
N ALA A 76 -5.22 8.41 -5.82
CA ALA A 76 -6.55 7.82 -5.91
C ALA A 76 -6.56 6.33 -5.51
N ALA A 77 -5.58 5.56 -5.96
CA ALA A 77 -5.40 4.16 -5.58
C ALA A 77 -5.19 4.01 -4.06
N SER A 78 -4.40 4.90 -3.45
CA SER A 78 -4.13 4.93 -2.01
C SER A 78 -5.40 5.01 -1.16
N PHE A 79 -6.43 5.73 -1.62
CA PHE A 79 -7.74 5.79 -0.96
C PHE A 79 -8.69 4.68 -1.41
N MET A 80 -8.62 4.26 -2.67
CA MET A 80 -9.46 3.21 -3.24
C MET A 80 -9.21 1.85 -2.59
N LEU A 81 -7.96 1.49 -2.31
CA LEU A 81 -7.58 0.19 -1.76
C LEU A 81 -8.26 -0.11 -0.40
N PRO A 82 -8.17 0.76 0.61
CA PRO A 82 -8.87 0.55 1.89
C PRO A 82 -10.40 0.41 1.73
N VAL A 83 -11.00 1.18 0.83
CA VAL A 83 -12.45 1.13 0.56
C VAL A 83 -12.85 -0.20 -0.07
N MET A 84 -12.11 -0.66 -1.07
CA MET A 84 -12.34 -1.96 -1.70
C MET A 84 -12.18 -3.10 -0.70
N TYR A 85 -11.15 -3.05 0.15
CA TYR A 85 -10.87 -4.07 1.15
C TYR A 85 -12.04 -4.21 2.15
N ARG A 86 -12.58 -3.08 2.62
CA ARG A 86 -13.65 -3.07 3.62
C ARG A 86 -15.03 -3.34 3.02
N ARG A 87 -15.41 -2.67 1.93
CA ARG A 87 -16.75 -2.76 1.34
C ARG A 87 -16.92 -3.95 0.39
N ARG A 88 -15.85 -4.69 0.08
CA ARG A 88 -15.85 -5.81 -0.88
C ARG A 88 -16.49 -5.44 -2.22
N CYS A 89 -16.24 -4.21 -2.67
CA CYS A 89 -16.79 -3.66 -3.89
C CYS A 89 -15.77 -3.69 -5.05
N GLY A 90 -16.26 -3.52 -6.28
CA GLY A 90 -15.42 -3.41 -7.47
C GLY A 90 -14.60 -2.11 -7.51
N ALA A 91 -13.54 -2.08 -8.32
CA ALA A 91 -12.61 -0.96 -8.38
C ALA A 91 -13.25 0.38 -8.77
N ALA A 92 -14.22 0.38 -9.69
CA ALA A 92 -14.92 1.60 -10.09
C ALA A 92 -15.75 2.20 -8.95
N GLU A 93 -16.40 1.36 -8.15
CA GLU A 93 -17.18 1.80 -6.98
C GLU A 93 -16.25 2.30 -5.87
N GLY A 94 -15.15 1.59 -5.61
CA GLY A 94 -14.12 2.02 -4.68
C GLY A 94 -13.50 3.36 -5.08
N PHE A 95 -13.25 3.57 -6.37
CA PHE A 95 -12.71 4.83 -6.90
C PHE A 95 -13.68 5.99 -6.69
N ARG A 96 -14.96 5.80 -7.03
CA ARG A 96 -15.99 6.83 -6.82
C ARG A 96 -16.17 7.18 -5.35
N ALA A 97 -16.20 6.17 -4.48
CA ALA A 97 -16.30 6.38 -3.03
C ALA A 97 -15.06 7.09 -2.46
N GLY A 98 -13.86 6.76 -2.95
CA GLY A 98 -12.63 7.45 -2.59
C GLY A 98 -12.64 8.91 -3.05
N LEU A 99 -13.06 9.18 -4.29
CA LEU A 99 -13.14 10.53 -4.82
C LEU A 99 -14.19 11.37 -4.09
N ALA A 100 -15.34 10.77 -3.76
CA ALA A 100 -16.38 11.41 -2.96
C ALA A 100 -15.86 11.80 -1.56
N ALA A 101 -15.13 10.91 -0.90
CA ALA A 101 -14.51 11.18 0.41
C ALA A 101 -13.49 12.33 0.32
N VAL A 102 -12.67 12.36 -0.73
CA VAL A 102 -11.72 13.45 -0.98
C VAL A 102 -12.44 14.79 -1.22
N SER A 103 -13.53 14.78 -1.99
CA SER A 103 -14.32 15.99 -2.25
C SER A 103 -15.12 16.48 -1.03
N ALA A 104 -15.53 15.57 -0.15
CA ALA A 104 -16.30 15.94 1.05
C ALA A 104 -15.44 16.66 2.09
N HIS A 105 -14.14 16.31 2.19
CA HIS A 105 -13.23 16.87 3.17
C HIS A 105 -11.85 17.17 2.57
N PRO A 106 -11.72 18.21 1.71
CA PRO A 106 -10.47 18.52 1.03
C PRO A 106 -9.37 18.99 1.99
N GLY A 107 -9.73 19.69 3.08
CA GLY A 107 -8.76 20.24 4.05
C GLY A 107 -7.85 19.18 4.68
N PRO A 108 -8.41 18.17 5.37
CA PRO A 108 -7.62 17.07 5.94
C PRO A 108 -6.79 16.32 4.90
N VAL A 109 -7.32 16.13 3.68
CA VAL A 109 -6.61 15.46 2.57
C VAL A 109 -5.40 16.27 2.12
N ILE A 110 -5.54 17.58 1.96
CA ILE A 110 -4.43 18.47 1.60
C ILE A 110 -3.36 18.46 2.68
N LEU A 111 -3.75 18.49 3.96
CA LEU A 111 -2.78 18.45 5.06
C LEU A 111 -2.03 17.11 5.12
N TYR A 112 -2.73 16.00 4.91
CA TYR A 112 -2.11 14.68 4.78
C TYR A 112 -1.14 14.59 3.60
N LEU A 113 -1.51 15.15 2.45
CA LEU A 113 -0.64 15.23 1.28
C LEU A 113 0.61 16.05 1.58
N LEU A 114 0.46 17.22 2.19
CA LEU A 114 1.56 18.10 2.55
C LEU A 114 2.50 17.41 3.55
N PHE A 115 1.95 16.80 4.60
CA PHE A 115 2.74 16.10 5.61
C PHE A 115 3.47 14.88 5.03
N THR A 116 2.77 14.08 4.22
CA THR A 116 3.37 12.92 3.53
C THR A 116 4.46 13.37 2.55
N LEU A 117 4.27 14.48 1.84
CA LEU A 117 5.26 15.05 0.95
C LEU A 117 6.53 15.48 1.71
N VAL A 118 6.37 16.22 2.81
CA VAL A 118 7.49 16.64 3.67
C VAL A 118 8.26 15.43 4.20
N LEU A 119 7.55 14.40 4.69
CA LEU A 119 8.17 13.16 5.14
C LEU A 119 8.94 12.46 4.01
N ARG A 120 8.35 12.32 2.82
CA ARG A 120 9.03 11.70 1.67
C ARG A 120 10.29 12.47 1.27
N ILE A 121 10.25 13.80 1.27
CA ILE A 121 11.43 14.65 1.00
C ILE A 121 12.50 14.45 2.09
N ALA A 122 12.10 14.40 3.37
CA ALA A 122 13.02 14.15 4.47
C ALA A 122 13.70 12.77 4.36
N PHE A 123 12.93 11.72 4.06
CA PHE A 123 13.49 10.39 3.81
C PHE A 123 14.41 10.35 2.58
N LEU A 124 14.06 11.06 1.51
CA LEU A 124 14.91 11.16 0.31
C LEU A 124 16.25 11.85 0.64
N MET A 125 16.22 12.94 1.41
CA MET A 125 17.43 13.62 1.89
C MET A 125 18.31 12.68 2.70
N VAL A 126 17.74 11.97 3.68
CA VAL A 126 18.46 10.99 4.52
C VAL A 126 19.04 9.87 3.65
N ALA A 127 18.26 9.29 2.73
CA ALA A 127 18.71 8.24 1.82
C ALA A 127 19.85 8.71 0.90
N CYS A 128 19.79 9.96 0.42
CA CYS A 128 20.85 10.57 -0.38
C CYS A 128 22.16 10.67 0.43
N VAL A 129 22.10 11.19 1.66
CA VAL A 129 23.26 11.28 2.56
C VAL A 129 23.84 9.91 2.85
N LEU A 130 23.01 8.90 3.18
CA LEU A 130 23.47 7.54 3.42
C LEU A 130 24.16 6.94 2.18
N THR A 131 23.64 7.22 0.99
CA THR A 131 24.22 6.73 -0.28
C THR A 131 25.58 7.35 -0.56
N CYS A 132 25.73 8.65 -0.29
CA CYS A 132 27.03 9.33 -0.39
C CYS A 132 28.04 8.80 0.64
N VAL A 133 27.64 8.60 1.90
CA VAL A 133 28.51 8.13 2.99
C VAL A 133 28.94 6.68 2.80
N THR A 134 28.04 5.84 2.31
CA THR A 134 28.31 4.40 2.10
C THR A 134 28.89 4.10 0.72
N CYS A 135 29.29 5.12 -0.05
CA CYS A 135 29.89 4.97 -1.39
C CYS A 135 29.08 4.02 -2.29
N CYS A 136 27.77 4.25 -2.39
CA CYS A 136 26.80 3.47 -3.18
C CYS A 136 26.47 2.05 -2.68
N ILE A 137 26.94 1.61 -1.51
CA ILE A 137 26.57 0.27 -0.97
C ILE A 137 25.07 0.19 -0.67
N THR A 138 24.43 1.29 -0.24
CA THR A 138 22.96 1.34 -0.08
C THR A 138 22.19 1.35 -1.39
N ALA A 139 22.84 1.56 -2.54
CA ALA A 139 22.19 1.40 -3.85
C ALA A 139 22.00 -0.08 -4.22
N ILE A 140 22.61 -1.02 -3.48
CA ILE A 140 22.33 -2.45 -3.64
C ILE A 140 20.87 -2.69 -3.24
N PRO A 141 20.04 -3.24 -4.14
CA PRO A 141 18.58 -3.25 -3.99
C PRO A 141 18.11 -3.96 -2.72
N TYR A 142 18.84 -4.96 -2.24
CA TYR A 142 18.51 -5.66 -1.01
C TYR A 142 18.78 -4.81 0.25
N VAL A 143 19.96 -4.19 0.33
CA VAL A 143 20.36 -3.37 1.49
C VAL A 143 19.46 -2.14 1.59
N GLY A 144 19.23 -1.46 0.47
CA GLY A 144 18.33 -0.31 0.40
C GLY A 144 16.91 -0.67 0.85
N THR A 145 16.33 -1.76 0.32
CA THR A 145 14.94 -2.14 0.67
C THR A 145 14.78 -2.54 2.12
N VAL A 146 15.75 -3.25 2.72
CA VAL A 146 15.70 -3.61 4.15
C VAL A 146 15.76 -2.36 5.04
N ILE A 147 16.62 -1.40 4.70
CA ILE A 147 16.73 -0.13 5.45
C ILE A 147 15.47 0.72 5.28
N LEU A 148 14.85 0.72 4.09
CA LEU A 148 13.63 1.47 3.83
C LEU A 148 12.36 0.75 4.33
N LEU A 149 12.42 -0.53 4.70
CA LEU A 149 11.25 -1.30 5.14
C LEU A 149 10.46 -0.62 6.29
N PRO A 150 11.10 -0.12 7.37
CA PRO A 150 10.38 0.58 8.44
C PRO A 150 9.66 1.83 7.94
N VAL A 151 10.26 2.52 6.96
CA VAL A 151 9.70 3.72 6.33
C VAL A 151 8.45 3.37 5.54
N TYR A 152 8.50 2.29 4.74
CA TYR A 152 7.33 1.81 4.00
C TYR A 152 6.19 1.42 4.94
N VAL A 153 6.49 0.69 6.02
CA VAL A 153 5.48 0.30 7.02
C VAL A 153 4.88 1.54 7.69
N PHE A 154 5.71 2.53 8.05
CA PHE A 154 5.23 3.79 8.63
C PHE A 154 4.26 4.52 7.70
N PHE A 155 4.58 4.67 6.42
CA PHE A 155 3.68 5.33 5.47
C PHE A 155 2.37 4.57 5.27
N MET A 156 2.41 3.24 5.24
CA MET A 156 1.20 2.42 5.14
C MET A 156 0.33 2.54 6.39
N ALA A 157 0.93 2.45 7.59
CA ALA A 157 0.20 2.63 8.84
C ALA A 157 -0.41 4.04 8.95
N TYR A 158 0.36 5.07 8.59
CA TYR A 158 -0.09 6.46 8.59
C TYR A 158 -1.29 6.67 7.65
N LEU A 159 -1.25 6.10 6.44
CA LEU A 159 -2.37 6.14 5.51
C LEU A 159 -3.63 5.48 6.08
N LEU A 160 -3.49 4.29 6.68
CA LEU A 160 -4.65 3.57 7.21
C LEU A 160 -5.26 4.31 8.42
N LEU A 161 -4.42 4.89 9.29
CA LEU A 161 -4.88 5.73 10.42
C LEU A 161 -5.58 7.00 9.93
N PHE A 162 -5.07 7.64 8.89
CA PHE A 162 -5.72 8.79 8.26
C PHE A 162 -7.08 8.41 7.67
N VAL A 163 -7.15 7.27 6.97
CA VAL A 163 -8.41 6.81 6.36
C VAL A 163 -9.48 6.48 7.41
N ARG A 164 -9.09 5.98 8.58
CA ARG A 164 -9.99 5.70 9.71
C ARG A 164 -10.77 6.93 10.18
N GLN A 165 -10.23 8.14 10.03
CA GLN A 165 -10.89 9.36 10.50
C GLN A 165 -12.14 9.74 9.68
N PHE A 166 -12.29 9.23 8.45
CA PHE A 166 -13.44 9.53 7.59
C PHE A 166 -14.72 8.81 8.01
N GLY A 167 -14.63 7.95 9.02
CA GLY A 167 -15.78 7.30 9.64
C GLY A 167 -15.58 5.81 9.83
N PRO A 168 -16.52 5.16 10.55
CA PRO A 168 -16.46 3.72 10.79
C PRO A 168 -16.41 2.93 9.48
N ASP A 169 -17.06 3.43 8.42
CA ASP A 169 -17.07 2.84 7.07
C ASP A 169 -15.74 2.75 6.34
N TYR A 170 -14.70 3.33 6.91
CA TYR A 170 -13.34 3.33 6.37
C TYR A 170 -12.34 2.70 7.34
N ASP A 171 -12.79 2.11 8.46
CA ASP A 171 -11.92 1.46 9.45
C ASP A 171 -11.50 0.04 9.00
N PRO A 172 -10.24 -0.18 8.58
CA PRO A 172 -9.77 -1.50 8.13
C PRO A 172 -9.57 -2.49 9.29
N TRP A 173 -9.54 -2.03 10.55
CA TRP A 173 -9.40 -2.89 11.73
C TRP A 173 -10.74 -3.28 12.36
N ALA A 174 -11.86 -2.76 11.89
CA ALA A 174 -13.18 -3.13 12.43
C ALA A 174 -13.41 -4.66 12.41
N ASN A 175 -12.86 -5.35 11.41
CA ASN A 175 -12.96 -6.81 11.28
C ASN A 175 -11.94 -7.57 12.14
N VAL A 176 -10.87 -6.90 12.59
CA VAL A 176 -9.79 -7.48 13.42
C VAL A 176 -10.13 -7.32 14.90
N VAL A 177 -10.75 -6.20 15.29
CA VAL A 177 -11.22 -5.97 16.68
C VAL A 177 -12.33 -6.97 17.06
N ALA A 178 -13.10 -7.47 16.10
CA ALA A 178 -14.02 -8.59 16.35
C ALA A 178 -13.29 -9.90 16.74
N VAL A 179 -11.97 -9.99 16.56
CA VAL A 179 -11.16 -11.20 16.77
C VAL A 179 -10.26 -11.12 18.03
N GLU A 180 -10.26 -10.04 18.80
CA GLU A 180 -9.43 -9.89 20.01
C GLU A 180 -10.28 -9.88 21.31
N PRO A 181 -9.92 -10.57 22.42
CA PRO A 181 -9.17 -11.80 22.65
C PRO A 181 -9.98 -12.76 23.55
N ALA A 182 -11.13 -13.29 23.11
CA ALA A 182 -11.88 -14.26 23.94
C ALA A 182 -11.10 -15.58 24.20
N ALA A 183 -9.98 -15.80 23.49
CA ALA A 183 -9.15 -16.98 23.63
C ALA A 183 -7.94 -16.82 24.57
N GLN A 184 -7.66 -15.64 25.13
CA GLN A 184 -6.49 -15.43 26.02
C GLN A 184 -6.83 -15.23 27.50
N THR A 185 -8.10 -15.26 27.91
CA THR A 185 -8.50 -15.16 29.32
C THR A 185 -8.80 -16.49 30.01
N ALA A 186 -8.37 -17.64 29.48
CA ALA A 186 -8.32 -18.85 30.30
C ALA A 186 -7.03 -18.79 31.14
N PRO A 187 -7.08 -18.56 32.47
CA PRO A 187 -5.95 -18.88 33.30
C PRO A 187 -5.70 -20.37 33.10
N THR A 188 -4.48 -20.74 32.71
CA THR A 188 -4.02 -22.12 32.80
C THR A 188 -3.98 -22.46 34.29
N THR A 189 -5.11 -22.87 34.85
CA THR A 189 -5.14 -23.70 36.05
C THR A 189 -4.40 -24.96 35.67
N PHE A 190 -3.12 -25.02 36.05
CA PHE A 190 -2.42 -26.28 36.22
C PHE A 190 -3.37 -27.22 36.98
N PRO A 191 -3.75 -28.39 36.41
CA PRO A 191 -4.43 -29.38 37.23
C PRO A 191 -3.49 -29.72 38.40
N PRO A 192 -4.00 -29.80 39.64
CA PRO A 192 -3.17 -30.15 40.78
C PRO A 192 -2.53 -31.53 40.53
N PRO A 193 -1.31 -31.79 41.02
CA PRO A 193 -0.67 -33.08 40.83
C PRO A 193 -1.60 -34.18 41.35
N GLU A 194 -1.95 -35.11 40.47
CA GLU A 194 -2.78 -36.26 40.79
C GLU A 194 -2.09 -37.05 41.91
N ALA A 195 -2.80 -37.27 43.02
CA ALA A 195 -2.25 -37.96 44.18
C ALA A 195 -1.81 -39.38 43.77
N PRO A 196 -0.66 -39.89 44.28
CA PRO A 196 -0.20 -41.22 43.93
C PRO A 196 -1.23 -42.28 44.37
N PRO A 197 -1.41 -43.35 43.58
CA PRO A 197 -2.40 -44.38 43.87
C PRO A 197 -2.13 -45.06 45.23
N PRO A 198 -3.17 -45.46 45.97
CA PRO A 198 -3.01 -46.08 47.28
C PRO A 198 -2.24 -47.41 47.15
N SER A 199 -1.28 -47.61 48.07
CA SER A 199 -0.48 -48.83 48.15
C SER A 199 -1.36 -50.08 48.29
N PRO A 200 -0.97 -51.22 47.69
CA PRO A 200 -1.70 -52.47 47.85
C PRO A 200 -1.72 -52.90 49.32
N GLU A 201 -2.91 -53.24 49.79
CA GLU A 201 -3.19 -53.76 51.13
C GLU A 201 -2.44 -55.10 51.33
N PRO A 202 -1.77 -55.32 52.48
CA PRO A 202 -1.05 -56.57 52.73
C PRO A 202 -2.04 -57.74 52.88
N PRO A 203 -1.67 -58.95 52.41
CA PRO A 203 -2.56 -60.11 52.42
C PRO A 203 -2.92 -60.54 53.85
N PRO A 204 -4.09 -61.18 54.04
CA PRO A 204 -4.60 -61.51 55.35
C PRO A 204 -3.69 -62.50 56.07
N VAL A 205 -3.35 -62.18 57.32
CA VAL A 205 -2.70 -63.10 58.25
C VAL A 205 -3.67 -64.24 58.55
N GLN A 206 -3.42 -65.42 57.99
CA GLN A 206 -4.01 -66.65 58.51
C GLN A 206 -3.20 -67.10 59.72
N THR A 207 -3.93 -67.48 60.77
CA THR A 207 -3.45 -68.02 62.06
C THR A 207 -2.39 -69.09 61.94
#